data_AF-H2C4J8-F1
#
_entry.id   AF-H2C4J8-F1
#
_cell.length_a   1.000
_cell.length_b   1.000
_cell.length_c   1.000
_cell.angle_alpha   90.00
_cell.angle_beta   90.00
_cell.angle_gamma   90.00
#
_symmetry.space_group_name_H-M   'P 1'
#
loop_
_entity.id
_entity.type
_entity.pdbx_description
1 polymer ?
#
loop_
_entity_poly.entity_id
_entity_poly.type
_entity_poly.pdbx_seq_one_letter_code
_entity_poly.pdbx_strand_id
1 'polypeptide(L)'
;MSTVSTQEKILRIFGGVLLLAWAALHFFLGSALLRHLPLVGQFFFVDAVLAIVGAVMIFIGIRWLYTPALVFALVNYLLLTESRVYPAPVLGKPLPAINSYVIFTFGLDILLIVVLTALVLSIK
;
A
#
# COMPACT_ATOMS: atom_id res chain seq x y z
N MET A 1 -8.06 24.61 17.88
CA MET A 1 -7.22 23.69 17.08
C MET A 1 -6.60 22.68 18.03
N SER A 2 -6.94 21.38 17.93
CA SER A 2 -6.29 20.36 18.77
C SER A 2 -4.82 20.26 18.37
N THR A 3 -3.93 20.31 19.34
CA THR A 3 -2.50 20.14 19.10
C THR A 3 -2.25 18.72 18.60
N VAL A 4 -1.67 18.60 17.41
CA VAL A 4 -1.25 17.30 16.85
C VAL A 4 -0.20 16.70 17.79
N SER A 5 -0.42 15.49 18.29
CA SER A 5 0.51 14.84 19.22
C SER A 5 1.84 14.52 18.52
N THR A 6 2.94 14.50 19.27
CA THR A 6 4.25 14.07 18.74
C THR A 6 4.17 12.66 18.16
N GLN A 7 3.40 11.78 18.79
CA GLN A 7 3.14 10.42 18.29
C GLN A 7 2.49 10.44 16.90
N GLU A 8 1.44 11.23 16.69
CA GLU A 8 0.78 11.34 15.38
C GLU A 8 1.77 11.85 14.31
N LYS A 9 2.62 12.84 14.65
CA LYS A 9 3.65 13.35 13.72
C LYS A 9 4.64 12.25 13.32
N ILE A 10 5.13 11.46 14.27
CA ILE A 10 6.06 10.35 14.01
C ILE A 10 5.38 9.29 13.13
N LEU A 11 4.15 8.91 13.47
CA LEU A 11 3.38 7.92 12.71
C LEU A 11 3.11 8.39 11.27
N ARG A 12 2.84 9.69 11.06
CA ARG A 12 2.68 10.27 9.72
C ARG A 12 3.95 10.17 8.89
N ILE A 13 5.09 10.52 9.49
CA ILE A 13 6.39 10.42 8.80
C ILE A 13 6.64 8.97 8.41
N PHE A 14 6.49 8.05 9.36
CA PHE A 14 6.77 6.63 9.13
C PHE A 14 5.79 6.02 8.10
N GLY A 15 4.49 6.29 8.23
CA GLY A 15 3.46 5.82 7.30
C GLY A 15 3.65 6.37 5.88
N GLY A 16 3.98 7.66 5.75
CA GLY A 16 4.27 8.26 4.45
C GLY A 16 5.53 7.65 3.79
N VAL A 17 6.60 7.43 4.55
CA VAL A 17 7.81 6.76 4.03
C VAL A 17 7.52 5.32 3.60
N LEU A 18 6.73 4.57 4.37
CA LEU A 18 6.32 3.22 4.00
C LEU A 18 5.48 3.20 2.72
N LEU A 19 4.57 4.16 2.54
CA LEU A 19 3.78 4.28 1.30
C LEU A 19 4.66 4.58 0.08
N LEU A 20 5.69 5.42 0.24
CA LEU A 20 6.66 5.68 -0.82
C LEU A 20 7.51 4.44 -1.15
N ALA A 21 7.95 3.70 -0.14
CA ALA A 21 8.69 2.45 -0.33
C ALA A 21 7.83 1.40 -1.05
N TRP A 22 6.56 1.29 -0.66
CA TRP A 22 5.57 0.43 -1.30
C TRP A 22 5.35 0.82 -2.76
N ALA A 23 5.19 2.12 -3.04
CA ALA A 23 5.03 2.63 -4.40
C ALA A 23 6.26 2.33 -5.27
N ALA A 24 7.48 2.53 -4.73
CA ALA A 24 8.72 2.25 -5.46
C ALA A 24 8.82 0.76 -5.86
N LEU A 25 8.48 -0.15 -4.95
CA LEU A 25 8.43 -1.58 -5.24
C LEU A 25 7.41 -1.89 -6.36
N HIS A 26 6.22 -1.30 -6.29
CA HIS A 26 5.17 -1.55 -7.27
C HIS A 26 5.47 -0.92 -8.64
N PHE A 27 6.14 0.22 -8.69
CA PHE A 27 6.70 0.77 -9.94
C PHE A 27 7.72 -0.20 -10.56
N PHE A 28 8.64 -0.73 -9.75
CA PHE A 28 9.64 -1.68 -10.23
C PHE A 28 8.98 -2.95 -10.78
N LEU A 29 8.06 -3.55 -10.02
CA LEU A 29 7.32 -4.75 -10.44
C LEU A 29 6.43 -4.49 -11.66
N GLY A 30 5.72 -3.36 -11.69
CA GLY A 30 4.89 -2.94 -12.82
C GLY A 30 5.69 -2.78 -14.10
N SER A 31 6.92 -2.24 -14.01
CA SER A 31 7.81 -2.08 -15.16
C SER A 31 8.28 -3.42 -15.74
N ALA A 32 8.52 -4.42 -14.88
CA ALA A 32 8.89 -5.77 -15.29
C ALA A 32 7.70 -6.49 -15.96
N LEU A 33 6.47 -6.24 -15.47
CA LEU A 33 5.26 -6.89 -15.95
C LEU A 33 4.70 -6.27 -17.23
N LEU A 34 4.97 -4.99 -17.51
CA LEU A 34 4.46 -4.28 -18.70
C LEU A 34 4.66 -5.04 -20.02
N ARG A 35 5.79 -5.75 -20.17
CA ARG A 35 6.14 -6.49 -21.39
C ARG A 35 5.40 -7.81 -21.56
N HIS A 36 4.91 -8.41 -20.47
CA HIS A 36 4.34 -9.76 -20.47
C HIS A 36 2.86 -9.80 -20.08
N LEU A 37 2.46 -8.90 -19.18
CA LEU A 37 1.13 -8.76 -18.61
C LEU A 37 0.79 -7.26 -18.49
N PRO A 38 0.56 -6.55 -19.62
CA PRO A 38 0.45 -5.09 -19.64
C PRO A 38 -0.66 -4.54 -18.74
N LEU A 39 -1.82 -5.22 -18.67
CA LEU A 39 -2.92 -4.82 -17.80
C LEU A 39 -2.55 -4.91 -16.31
N VAL A 40 -1.80 -5.95 -15.92
CA VAL A 40 -1.31 -6.11 -14.55
C VAL A 40 -0.22 -5.06 -14.25
N GLY A 41 0.68 -4.82 -15.20
CA GLY A 41 1.70 -3.77 -15.07
C GLY A 41 1.10 -2.37 -14.89
N GLN A 42 0.06 -2.05 -15.67
CA GLN A 42 -0.69 -0.79 -15.55
C GLN A 42 -1.38 -0.66 -14.19
N PHE A 43 -2.03 -1.74 -13.73
CA PHE A 43 -2.65 -1.79 -12.40
C PHE A 43 -1.63 -1.45 -11.29
N PHE A 44 -0.44 -2.04 -11.35
CA PHE A 44 0.64 -1.75 -10.39
C PHE A 44 1.08 -0.27 -10.39
N PHE A 45 1.11 0.39 -11.55
CA PHE A 45 1.43 1.81 -11.61
C PHE A 45 0.31 2.69 -11.04
N VAL A 46 -0.94 2.35 -11.33
CA VAL A 46 -2.08 3.09 -10.77
C VAL A 46 -2.03 3.02 -9.25
N ASP A 47 -1.85 1.83 -8.69
CA ASP A 47 -1.74 1.66 -7.24
C ASP A 47 -0.54 2.39 -6.65
N ALA A 48 0.62 2.36 -7.33
CA ALA A 48 1.80 3.08 -6.89
C ALA A 48 1.57 4.60 -6.87
N VAL A 49 0.86 5.15 -7.86
CA VAL A 49 0.48 6.57 -7.88
C VAL A 49 -0.48 6.89 -6.74
N LEU A 50 -1.47 6.04 -6.46
CA LEU A 50 -2.38 6.20 -5.32
C LEU A 50 -1.62 6.17 -3.99
N ALA A 51 -0.63 5.29 -3.83
CA ALA A 51 0.22 5.23 -2.66
C ALA A 51 1.06 6.50 -2.49
N ILE A 52 1.61 7.07 -3.58
CA ILE A 52 2.34 8.35 -3.54
C ILE A 52 1.41 9.49 -3.11
N VAL A 53 0.22 9.58 -3.70
CA VAL A 53 -0.79 10.57 -3.30
C VAL A 53 -1.13 10.39 -1.82
N GLY A 54 -1.39 9.16 -1.38
CA GLY A 54 -1.61 8.82 0.03
C GLY A 54 -0.48 9.29 0.94
N ALA A 55 0.78 9.09 0.52
CA ALA A 55 1.95 9.51 1.28
C ALA A 55 1.97 11.03 1.48
N VAL A 56 1.77 11.80 0.40
CA VAL A 56 1.71 13.27 0.46
C VAL A 56 0.59 13.73 1.39
N MET A 57 -0.60 13.12 1.31
CA MET A 57 -1.74 13.47 2.15
C MET A 57 -1.50 13.17 3.64
N ILE A 58 -0.83 12.06 3.94
CA ILE A 58 -0.42 11.71 5.31
C ILE A 58 0.67 12.68 5.82
N PHE A 59 1.65 13.05 4.99
CA PHE A 59 2.66 14.04 5.35
C PHE A 59 2.06 15.41 5.63
N ILE A 60 1.05 15.84 4.88
CA ILE A 60 0.31 17.09 5.14
C ILE A 60 -0.54 16.96 6.42
N GLY A 61 -1.03 15.76 6.73
CA GLY A 61 -1.81 15.49 7.94
C GLY A 61 -3.31 15.60 7.74
N ILE A 62 -3.78 15.23 6.56
CA ILE A 62 -5.21 15.24 6.25
C ILE A 62 -5.87 14.03 6.93
N ARG A 63 -6.33 14.23 8.18
CA ARG A 63 -6.80 13.14 9.06
C ARG A 63 -7.93 12.27 8.49
N TRP A 64 -8.86 12.86 7.74
CA TRP A 64 -9.96 12.10 7.13
C TRP A 64 -9.48 11.10 6.07
N LEU A 65 -8.25 11.24 5.55
CA LEU A 65 -7.63 10.31 4.61
C LEU A 65 -6.89 9.14 5.29
N TYR A 66 -6.75 9.12 6.61
CA TYR A 66 -6.12 7.99 7.30
C TYR A 66 -6.93 6.70 7.12
N THR A 67 -8.26 6.77 7.19
CA THR A 67 -9.14 5.61 7.00
C THR A 67 -9.12 5.11 5.56
N PRO A 68 -9.30 5.95 4.52
CA PRO A 68 -9.09 5.52 3.13
C PRO A 68 -7.71 4.91 2.86
N ALA A 69 -6.65 5.45 3.45
CA ALA A 69 -5.30 4.88 3.31
C ALA A 69 -5.20 3.49 3.97
N LEU A 70 -5.81 3.30 5.15
CA LEU A 70 -5.88 1.98 5.80
C LEU A 70 -6.66 0.98 4.93
N VAL A 71 -7.80 1.38 4.37
CA VAL A 71 -8.59 0.54 3.45
C VAL A 71 -7.77 0.18 2.23
N PHE A 72 -7.04 1.13 1.64
CA PHE A 72 -6.13 0.87 0.52
C PHE A 72 -5.08 -0.20 0.87
N ALA A 73 -4.43 -0.10 2.04
CA ALA A 73 -3.44 -1.10 2.48
C ALA A 73 -4.07 -2.49 2.73
N LEU A 74 -5.25 -2.54 3.35
CA LEU A 74 -5.99 -3.79 3.59
C LEU A 74 -6.41 -4.47 2.29
N VAL A 75 -6.96 -3.70 1.34
CA VAL A 75 -7.37 -4.23 0.04
C VAL A 75 -6.16 -4.79 -0.71
N ASN A 76 -5.01 -4.11 -0.70
CA ASN A 76 -3.79 -4.60 -1.33
C ASN A 76 -3.28 -5.89 -0.69
N TYR A 77 -3.26 -5.96 0.65
CA TYR A 77 -2.90 -7.19 1.36
C TYR A 77 -3.83 -8.37 1.02
N LEU A 78 -5.13 -8.11 0.96
CA LEU A 78 -6.13 -9.12 0.57
C LEU A 78 -5.95 -9.54 -0.88
N LEU A 79 -5.82 -8.62 -1.82
CA LEU A 79 -5.58 -8.93 -3.23
C LEU A 79 -4.28 -9.74 -3.41
N LEU A 80 -3.22 -9.38 -2.70
CA LEU A 80 -1.96 -10.11 -2.68
C LEU A 80 -2.18 -11.54 -2.19
N THR A 81 -2.90 -11.73 -1.08
CA THR A 81 -3.23 -13.05 -0.51
C THR A 81 -4.11 -13.88 -1.45
N GLU A 82 -5.24 -13.32 -1.85
CA GLU A 82 -6.26 -13.99 -2.65
C GLU A 82 -5.70 -14.43 -3.99
N SER A 83 -4.91 -13.60 -4.66
CA SER A 83 -4.33 -13.96 -5.95
C SER A 83 -3.32 -15.11 -5.89
N ARG A 84 -2.91 -15.59 -4.70
CA ARG A 84 -2.07 -16.79 -4.53
C ARG A 84 -2.87 -18.04 -4.19
N VAL A 85 -4.10 -17.88 -3.70
CA VAL A 85 -4.98 -18.99 -3.31
C VAL A 85 -6.07 -19.22 -4.37
N TYR A 86 -6.63 -18.13 -4.90
CA TYR A 86 -7.74 -18.07 -5.84
C TYR A 86 -7.29 -17.47 -7.19
N PRO A 87 -8.09 -17.67 -8.26
CA PRO A 87 -7.90 -16.98 -9.52
C PRO A 87 -7.77 -15.47 -9.34
N ALA A 88 -6.63 -14.89 -9.75
CA ALA A 88 -6.48 -13.44 -9.71
C ALA A 88 -7.53 -12.79 -10.64
N PRO A 89 -8.21 -11.71 -10.22
CA PRO A 89 -9.33 -11.12 -10.97
C PRO A 89 -9.00 -10.79 -12.43
N VAL A 90 -7.74 -10.43 -12.70
CA VAL A 90 -7.26 -10.04 -14.03
C VAL A 90 -6.77 -11.24 -14.87
N LEU A 91 -6.28 -12.31 -14.22
CA LEU A 91 -5.59 -13.41 -14.91
C LEU A 91 -6.42 -14.69 -15.01
N GLY A 92 -7.50 -14.82 -14.25
CA GLY A 92 -8.37 -16.00 -14.26
C GLY A 92 -7.72 -17.28 -13.73
N LYS A 93 -6.50 -17.20 -13.16
CA LYS A 93 -5.79 -18.30 -12.52
C LYS A 93 -4.95 -17.79 -11.33
N PRO A 94 -4.63 -18.64 -10.33
CA PRO A 94 -3.75 -18.25 -9.24
C PRO A 94 -2.35 -17.89 -9.73
N LEU A 95 -1.71 -16.93 -9.05
CA LEU A 95 -0.34 -16.53 -9.30
C LEU A 95 0.61 -17.52 -8.60
N PRO A 96 1.45 -18.25 -9.36
CA PRO A 96 2.11 -19.45 -8.86
C PRO A 96 3.36 -19.21 -8.00
N ALA A 97 3.74 -17.96 -7.69
CA ALA A 97 5.05 -17.67 -7.11
C ALA A 97 4.95 -16.89 -5.80
N ILE A 98 5.30 -17.56 -4.68
CA ILE A 98 5.90 -16.91 -3.53
C ILE A 98 7.38 -16.72 -3.84
N ASN A 99 7.78 -15.48 -4.09
CA ASN A 99 9.18 -15.10 -4.29
C ASN A 99 9.56 -14.00 -3.29
N SER A 100 10.82 -13.60 -3.29
CA SER A 100 11.33 -12.57 -2.36
C SER A 100 10.55 -11.25 -2.44
N TYR A 101 10.14 -10.82 -3.63
CA TYR A 101 9.33 -9.60 -3.80
C TYR A 101 7.94 -9.74 -3.17
N VAL A 102 7.29 -10.89 -3.31
CA VAL A 102 5.98 -11.16 -2.69
C VAL A 102 6.09 -11.16 -1.18
N ILE A 103 7.09 -11.84 -0.61
CA ILE A 103 7.34 -11.85 0.84
C ILE A 103 7.62 -10.44 1.35
N PHE A 104 8.44 -9.67 0.63
CA PHE A 104 8.74 -8.28 1.00
C PHE A 104 7.50 -7.39 0.92
N THR A 105 6.65 -7.59 -0.08
CA THR A 105 5.38 -6.85 -0.22
C THR A 105 4.45 -7.15 0.95
N PHE A 106 4.28 -8.42 1.33
CA PHE A 106 3.51 -8.79 2.53
C PHE A 106 4.03 -8.11 3.80
N GLY A 107 5.35 -8.07 3.97
CA GLY A 107 5.97 -7.37 5.10
C GLY A 107 5.65 -5.88 5.12
N LEU A 108 5.76 -5.21 3.97
CA LEU A 108 5.40 -3.79 3.84
C LEU A 108 3.90 -3.53 4.09
N ASP A 109 3.02 -4.39 3.58
CA ASP A 109 1.58 -4.28 3.79
C ASP A 109 1.23 -4.37 5.28
N ILE A 110 1.79 -5.36 6.00
CA ILE A 110 1.57 -5.53 7.44
C ILE A 110 2.04 -4.28 8.20
N LEU A 111 3.25 -3.77 7.90
CA LEU A 111 3.76 -2.56 8.55
C LEU A 111 2.88 -1.35 8.27
N LEU A 112 2.42 -1.17 7.02
CA LEU A 112 1.50 -0.11 6.65
C LEU A 112 0.18 -0.23 7.41
N ILE A 113 -0.44 -1.41 7.45
CA ILE A 113 -1.70 -1.64 8.16
C ILE A 113 -1.56 -1.27 9.65
N VAL A 114 -0.48 -1.69 10.30
CA VAL A 114 -0.23 -1.37 11.71
C VAL A 114 -0.12 0.15 11.93
N VAL A 115 0.68 0.83 11.12
CA VAL A 115 0.93 2.27 11.26
C VAL A 115 -0.30 3.10 10.92
N LEU A 116 -1.02 2.73 9.86
CA LEU A 116 -2.25 3.41 9.43
C LEU A 116 -3.38 3.18 10.43
N THR A 117 -3.48 1.98 11.01
CA THR A 117 -4.41 1.70 12.13
C THR A 117 -4.09 2.61 13.31
N ALA A 118 -2.82 2.73 13.71
CA ALA A 118 -2.42 3.64 14.78
C ALA A 118 -2.75 5.12 14.47
N LEU A 119 -2.61 5.55 13.21
CA LEU A 119 -3.03 6.89 12.77
C LEU A 119 -4.53 7.09 12.87
N VAL A 120 -5.34 6.13 12.41
CA VAL A 120 -6.81 6.18 12.52
C VAL A 120 -7.24 6.29 13.99
N LEU A 121 -6.66 5.47 14.87
CA LEU A 121 -6.96 5.50 16.30
C LEU A 121 -6.46 6.77 17.01
N SER A 122 -5.56 7.54 16.40
CA SER A 122 -5.08 8.81 16.94
C SER A 122 -6.03 10.00 16.68
N ILE A 123 -7.04 9.82 15.83
CA ILE A 123 -8.06 10.83 15.55
C ILE A 123 -8.93 10.97 16.81
N LYS A 124 -8.76 12.09 17.52
CA LYS A 124 -9.61 12.50 18.65
C LYS A 124 -10.69 13.47 18.19
#